data_AF-Q1RH83-F1
#
_entry.id   AF-Q1RH83-F1
#
_cell.length_a   1.000
_cell.length_b   1.000
_cell.length_c   1.000
_cell.angle_alpha   90.00
_cell.angle_beta   90.00
_cell.angle_gamma   90.00
#
_symmetry.space_group_name_H-M   'P 1'
#
loop_
_entity.id
_entity.type
_entity.pdbx_description
1 polymer ?
#
loop_
_entity_poly.entity_id
_entity_poly.type
_entity_poly.pdbx_seq_one_letter_code
_entity_poly.pdbx_strand_id
1 'polypeptide(L)'
;MHILFIDESGDHNLTKIDPSYPIFVLGGVIIEKNYADNELIYEMNKFKQKVFGTTDIILHTAEICRNKNKFLCLKDKDFREFFIKN
;
A
#
# COMPACT_ATOMS: atom_id res chain seq x y z
N MET A 1 -23.68 -3.41 -5.05
CA MET A 1 -23.12 -2.45 -6.04
C MET A 1 -21.63 -2.67 -6.04
N HIS A 2 -20.94 -2.65 -7.18
CA HIS A 2 -19.49 -2.91 -7.18
C HIS A 2 -18.71 -1.62 -7.47
N ILE A 3 -17.55 -1.47 -6.82
CA ILE A 3 -16.60 -0.37 -7.01
C ILE A 3 -15.33 -0.97 -7.59
N LEU A 4 -14.78 -0.32 -8.61
CA LEU A 4 -13.47 -0.64 -9.16
C LEU A 4 -12.46 0.39 -8.61
N PHE A 5 -11.49 -0.09 -7.84
CA PHE A 5 -10.32 0.70 -7.45
C PHE A 5 -9.22 0.46 -8.50
N ILE A 6 -8.58 1.53 -8.95
CA ILE A 6 -7.53 1.48 -9.98
C ILE A 6 -6.29 2.17 -9.44
N ASP A 7 -5.13 1.59 -9.70
CA ASP A 7 -3.83 2.21 -9.42
C ASP A 7 -2.83 1.89 -10.53
N GLU A 8 -1.81 2.73 -10.64
CA GLU A 8 -0.71 2.59 -11.58
C GLU A 8 0.43 1.77 -10.98
N SER A 9 1.04 0.90 -11.76
CA SER A 9 2.25 0.19 -11.39
C SER A 9 3.19 0.11 -12.60
N GLY A 10 4.50 0.04 -12.37
CA GLY A 10 5.48 0.04 -13.44
C GLY A 10 6.35 1.30 -13.51
N ASP A 11 7.42 1.22 -14.30
CA ASP A 11 8.28 2.38 -14.60
C ASP A 11 7.70 3.19 -15.77
N HIS A 12 7.60 4.50 -15.57
CA HIS A 12 7.20 5.46 -16.61
C HIS A 12 8.39 5.89 -17.49
N ASN A 13 9.63 5.48 -17.15
CA ASN A 13 10.81 5.82 -17.94
C ASN A 13 10.88 5.01 -19.24
N LEU A 14 10.71 5.73 -20.35
CA LEU A 14 10.86 5.21 -21.71
C LEU A 14 12.33 4.98 -22.11
N THR A 15 13.29 5.47 -21.34
CA THR A 15 14.74 5.45 -21.67
C THR A 15 15.56 4.47 -20.83
N LYS A 16 15.17 4.22 -19.58
CA LYS A 16 15.87 3.32 -18.67
C LYS A 16 14.83 2.53 -17.89
N ILE A 17 14.57 1.31 -18.36
CA ILE A 17 13.53 0.42 -17.82
C ILE A 17 14.06 -0.21 -16.53
N ASP A 18 13.37 -0.02 -15.40
CA ASP A 18 13.57 -0.83 -14.20
C ASP A 18 13.19 -2.30 -14.48
N PRO A 19 14.13 -3.27 -14.39
CA PRO A 19 13.83 -4.69 -14.63
C PRO A 19 12.79 -5.27 -13.66
N SER A 20 12.61 -4.64 -12.49
CA SER A 20 11.65 -5.04 -11.47
C SER A 20 10.22 -4.59 -11.81
N TYR A 21 10.09 -3.57 -12.66
CA TYR A 21 8.84 -2.93 -13.06
C TYR A 21 8.87 -2.55 -14.55
N PRO A 22 9.07 -3.53 -15.46
CA PRO A 22 9.48 -3.23 -16.83
C PRO A 22 8.38 -2.66 -17.73
N ILE A 23 7.13 -2.70 -17.27
CA ILE A 23 5.96 -2.33 -18.05
C ILE A 23 5.06 -1.45 -17.17
N PHE A 24 4.65 -0.31 -17.70
CA PHE A 24 3.62 0.52 -17.10
C PHE A 24 2.25 -0.13 -17.31
N VAL A 25 1.56 -0.43 -16.20
CA VAL A 25 0.27 -1.11 -16.17
C VAL A 25 -0.71 -0.39 -15.26
N LEU A 26 -2.00 -0.52 -15.57
CA LEU A 26 -3.09 -0.17 -14.67
C LEU A 26 -3.60 -1.46 -14.01
N GLY A 27 -3.42 -1.55 -12.70
CA GLY A 27 -3.98 -2.62 -11.87
C GLY A 27 -5.33 -2.19 -11.32
N GLY A 28 -6.27 -3.14 -11.23
CA GLY A 28 -7.59 -2.85 -10.68
C GLY A 28 -8.14 -3.97 -9.81
N VAL A 29 -8.86 -3.61 -8.76
CA VAL A 29 -9.57 -4.54 -7.88
C VAL A 29 -11.04 -4.14 -7.80
N ILE A 30 -11.92 -5.10 -8.08
CA ILE A 30 -13.37 -4.95 -7.97
C ILE A 30 -13.81 -5.43 -6.60
N ILE A 31 -14.54 -4.60 -5.88
CA ILE A 31 -14.98 -4.87 -4.51
C ILE A 31 -16.48 -4.54 -4.40
N GLU A 32 -17.23 -5.36 -3.66
CA GLU A 32 -18.61 -5.04 -3.31
C GLU A 32 -18.62 -3.82 -2.38
N LYS A 33 -19.48 -2.84 -2.67
CA LYS A 33 -19.47 -1.53 -2.00
C LYS A 33 -19.70 -1.63 -0.50
N ASN A 34 -20.66 -2.45 -0.04
CA ASN A 34 -20.93 -2.57 1.39
C ASN A 34 -19.75 -3.22 2.10
N TYR A 35 -19.07 -4.18 1.46
CA TYR A 35 -17.82 -4.72 2.01
C TYR A 35 -16.72 -3.66 2.08
N ALA A 36 -16.55 -2.88 1.01
CA ALA A 36 -15.56 -1.81 0.94
C ALA A 36 -15.78 -0.75 2.04
N ASP A 37 -17.02 -0.31 2.22
CA ASP A 37 -17.38 0.77 3.16
C ASP A 37 -17.38 0.31 4.63
N ASN A 38 -17.47 -1.00 4.89
CA ASN A 38 -17.54 -1.56 6.25
C ASN A 38 -16.29 -2.38 6.58
N GLU A 39 -16.32 -3.70 6.38
CA GLU A 39 -15.27 -4.62 6.83
C GLU A 39 -13.87 -4.26 6.32
N LEU A 40 -13.75 -3.89 5.03
CA LEU A 40 -12.46 -3.55 4.45
C LEU A 40 -11.84 -2.32 5.13
N ILE A 41 -12.59 -1.22 5.23
CA ILE A 41 -12.12 0.01 5.88
C ILE A 41 -11.85 -0.24 7.37
N TYR A 42 -12.69 -1.01 8.04
CA TYR A 42 -12.51 -1.35 9.45
C TYR A 42 -11.18 -2.08 9.69
N GLU A 43 -10.92 -3.17 8.98
CA GLU A 43 -9.67 -3.94 9.15
C GLU A 43 -8.45 -3.12 8.73
N MET A 44 -8.55 -2.28 7.69
CA MET A 44 -7.45 -1.39 7.31
C MET A 44 -7.14 -0.34 8.36
N ASN A 45 -8.16 0.27 8.95
CA ASN A 45 -7.97 1.27 10.01
C ASN A 45 -7.43 0.62 11.28
N LYS A 46 -7.89 -0.59 11.63
CA LYS A 46 -7.37 -1.37 12.75
C LYS A 46 -5.89 -1.71 12.56
N PHE A 47 -5.49 -2.13 11.36
CA PHE A 47 -4.09 -2.34 11.01
C PHE A 47 -3.27 -1.05 11.16
N LYS A 48 -3.72 0.05 10.55
CA LYS A 48 -3.02 1.34 10.61
C LYS A 48 -2.87 1.84 12.05
N GLN A 49 -3.93 1.72 12.85
CA GLN A 49 -3.90 2.10 14.27
C GLN A 49 -2.93 1.22 15.07
N LYS A 50 -2.93 -0.09 14.82
CA LYS A 50 -2.03 -1.04 15.51
C LYS A 50 -0.56 -0.78 15.19
N VAL A 51 -0.25 -0.46 13.93
CA VAL A 51 1.14 -0.32 13.45
C VAL A 51 1.68 1.10 13.65
N PHE A 52 0.87 2.11 13.35
CA PHE A 52 1.30 3.51 13.27
C PHE A 52 0.67 4.40 14.34
N GLY A 53 -0.27 3.89 15.13
CA GLY A 53 -0.98 4.68 16.14
C GLY A 53 -1.97 5.71 15.57
N THR A 54 -2.22 5.67 14.25
CA THR A 54 -3.14 6.59 13.57
C THR A 54 -3.72 5.95 12.31
N THR A 55 -4.93 6.35 11.93
CA THR A 55 -5.55 6.00 10.64
C THR A 55 -5.20 6.99 9.53
N ASP A 56 -4.67 8.16 9.87
CA ASP A 56 -4.24 9.21 8.95
C ASP A 56 -2.88 8.87 8.31
N ILE A 57 -2.83 7.73 7.64
CA ILE A 57 -1.67 7.27 6.87
C ILE A 57 -2.16 6.57 5.60
N ILE A 58 -1.54 6.93 4.48
CA ILE A 58 -1.77 6.27 3.19
C ILE A 58 -0.69 5.20 3.02
N LEU A 59 -1.10 3.96 2.79
CA LEU A 59 -0.18 2.83 2.59
C LEU A 59 0.33 2.84 1.15
N HIS A 60 1.26 3.74 0.85
CA HIS A 60 1.80 3.90 -0.49
C HIS A 60 3.05 3.04 -0.70
N THR A 61 2.98 2.08 -1.64
CA THR A 61 4.04 1.08 -1.89
C THR A 61 5.42 1.71 -2.08
N ALA A 62 5.52 2.82 -2.82
CA ALA A 62 6.81 3.48 -3.06
C ALA A 62 7.45 4.06 -1.78
N GLU A 63 6.65 4.53 -0.83
CA GLU A 63 7.16 5.08 0.44
C GLU A 63 7.57 3.96 1.40
N ILE A 64 6.78 2.89 1.45
CA ILE A 64 7.06 1.67 2.23
C ILE A 64 8.37 1.03 1.76
N CYS A 65 8.50 0.75 0.45
CA CYS A 65 9.69 0.09 -0.09
C CYS A 65 10.97 0.92 0.09
N ARG A 66 10.87 2.25 0.02
CA ARG A 66 12.01 3.17 0.16
C ARG A 66 12.22 3.66 1.59
N ASN A 67 11.43 3.18 2.55
CA ASN A 67 11.45 3.59 3.96
C ASN A 67 11.44 5.13 4.12
N LYS A 68 10.49 5.82 3.48
CA LYS A 68 10.38 7.29 3.49
C LYS A 68 9.25 7.78 4.39
N ASN A 69 9.30 9.05 4.79
CA ASN A 69 8.23 9.74 5.51
C ASN A 69 7.77 8.98 6.76
N LYS A 70 6.47 8.72 6.91
CA LYS A 70 5.89 7.98 8.04
C LYS A 70 6.38 6.52 8.13
N PHE A 71 7.09 6.02 7.12
CA PHE A 71 7.66 4.67 7.04
C PHE A 71 9.17 4.61 7.36
N LEU A 72 9.78 5.67 7.87
CA LEU A 72 11.18 5.65 8.33
C LEU A 72 11.44 4.59 9.40
N CYS A 73 10.43 4.27 10.22
CA CYS A 73 10.46 3.19 11.21
C CYS A 73 10.74 1.81 10.60
N LEU A 74 10.44 1.57 9.31
CA LEU A 74 10.74 0.30 8.62
C LEU A 74 12.24 0.08 8.35
N LYS A 75 13.10 1.05 8.69
CA LYS A 75 14.55 0.85 8.73
C LYS A 75 14.99 0.01 9.93
N ASP A 76 14.22 0.07 11.02
CA ASP A 76 14.43 -0.81 12.16
C ASP A 76 14.00 -2.23 11.80
N LYS A 77 14.89 -3.20 12.04
CA LYS A 77 14.69 -4.59 11.60
C LYS A 77 13.51 -5.23 12.34
N ASP A 78 13.41 -5.01 13.64
CA ASP A 78 12.40 -5.64 14.48
C ASP A 78 11.01 -5.06 14.14
N PHE A 79 10.93 -3.75 13.95
CA PHE A 79 9.71 -3.09 13.49
C PHE A 79 9.29 -3.56 12.08
N ARG A 80 10.25 -3.74 11.16
CA ARG A 80 9.96 -4.27 9.82
C ARG A 80 9.43 -5.71 9.86
N GLU A 81 10.02 -6.56 10.70
CA GLU A 81 9.51 -7.93 10.89
C GLU A 81 8.11 -7.94 11.50
N PHE A 82 7.86 -7.07 12.48
CA PHE A 82 6.53 -6.87 13.03
C PHE A 82 5.53 -6.43 11.95
N PHE A 83 5.91 -5.48 11.09
CA PHE A 83 5.07 -4.97 10.01
C PHE A 83 4.68 -6.04 8.98
N ILE A 84 5.58 -6.94 8.62
CA ILE A 84 5.34 -7.97 7.58
C ILE A 84 4.54 -9.17 8.12
N LYS A 85 4.69 -9.51 9.40
CA LYS A 85 4.09 -10.70 10.02
C LYS A 85 2.66 -10.50 10.55
N ASN A 86 2.19 -9.25 10.63
CA ASN A 86 0.86 -8.89 11.14
C ASN A 86 -0.07 -8.47 10.01
#